data_AF-A0A1H8TCS5-F1
#
_entry.id   AF-A0A1H8TCS5-F1
#
_cell.length_a   1.000
_cell.length_b   1.000
_cell.length_c   1.000
_cell.angle_alpha   90.00
_cell.angle_beta   90.00
_cell.angle_gamma   90.00
#
_symmetry.space_group_name_H-M   'P 1'
#
loop_
_entity.id
_entity.type
_entity.pdbx_description
1 polymer ?
#
loop_
_entity_poly.entity_id
_entity_poly.type
_entity_poly.pdbx_seq_one_letter_code
_entity_poly.pdbx_strand_id
1 'polypeptide(L)'
;MELQVALFLTLVGGVIISSWMLIVTSRSVYNERMSIIEKKIRLLGGNIINIEQVKRTNCPINQEYKEAELSYKFFRVKYALEDKLKEGWAIIAMKQNWYGGNGTIDSKWMWRL
;
A
#
# COMPACT_ATOMS: atom_id res chain seq x y z
N MET A 1 -45.67 5.34 -7.01
CA MET A 1 -44.63 5.95 -7.86
C MET A 1 -43.57 6.65 -7.01
N GLU A 2 -43.96 7.62 -6.18
CA GLU A 2 -43.06 8.34 -5.25
C GLU A 2 -42.15 7.45 -4.38
N LEU A 3 -42.70 6.39 -3.77
CA LEU A 3 -41.93 5.47 -2.92
C LEU A 3 -40.85 4.69 -3.69
N GLN A 4 -41.13 4.31 -4.95
CA GLN A 4 -40.16 3.60 -5.79
C GLN A 4 -39.04 4.53 -6.25
N VAL A 5 -39.34 5.80 -6.53
CA VAL A 5 -38.34 6.82 -6.88
C VAL A 5 -37.45 7.13 -5.67
N ALA A 6 -38.03 7.25 -4.47
CA ALA A 6 -37.27 7.46 -3.24
C ALA A 6 -36.34 6.27 -2.89
N LEU A 7 -36.82 5.03 -3.07
CA LEU A 7 -36.01 3.82 -2.89
C LEU A 7 -34.88 3.72 -3.93
N PHE A 8 -35.14 4.11 -5.17
CA PHE A 8 -34.13 4.13 -6.23
C PHE A 8 -33.04 5.18 -5.94
N LEU A 9 -33.42 6.39 -5.52
CA LEU A 9 -32.48 7.46 -5.19
C LEU A 9 -31.62 7.12 -3.96
N THR A 10 -32.20 6.47 -2.95
CA THR A 10 -31.43 6.01 -1.77
C THR A 10 -30.45 4.88 -2.12
N LEU A 11 -30.83 3.95 -2.99
CA LEU A 11 -29.94 2.91 -3.50
C LEU A 11 -28.77 3.49 -4.31
N VAL A 12 -29.06 4.38 -5.27
CA VAL A 12 -28.03 5.02 -6.10
C VAL A 12 -27.11 5.90 -5.25
N GLY A 13 -27.66 6.70 -4.34
CA GLY A 13 -26.87 7.51 -3.40
C GLY A 13 -25.98 6.66 -2.49
N GLY A 14 -26.50 5.54 -1.98
CA GLY A 14 -25.74 4.60 -1.16
C GLY A 14 -24.57 3.96 -1.91
N VAL A 15 -24.76 3.56 -3.17
CA VAL A 15 -23.70 2.99 -4.02
C VAL A 15 -22.60 4.02 -4.32
N ILE A 16 -22.98 5.26 -4.60
CA ILE A 16 -22.01 6.33 -4.90
C ILE A 16 -21.18 6.67 -3.65
N ILE A 17 -21.83 6.85 -2.50
CA ILE A 17 -21.16 7.20 -1.24
C ILE A 17 -20.20 6.07 -0.80
N SER A 18 -20.66 4.82 -0.85
CA SER A 18 -19.83 3.66 -0.48
C SER A 18 -18.63 3.49 -1.42
N SER A 19 -18.82 3.68 -2.73
CA SER A 19 -17.71 3.65 -3.70
C SER A 19 -16.69 4.74 -3.44
N TRP A 20 -17.15 5.95 -3.09
CA TRP A 20 -16.26 7.07 -2.79
C TRP A 20 -15.47 6.83 -1.50
N MET A 21 -16.11 6.31 -0.45
CA MET A 21 -15.43 5.89 0.77
C MET A 21 -14.34 4.85 0.48
N LEU A 22 -14.61 3.83 -0.34
CA LEU A 22 -13.62 2.82 -0.73
C LEU A 22 -12.40 3.44 -1.45
N ILE A 23 -12.62 4.40 -2.35
CA ILE A 23 -11.54 5.10 -3.05
C ILE A 23 -10.68 5.91 -2.06
N VAL A 24 -11.32 6.66 -1.16
CA VAL A 24 -10.64 7.49 -0.16
C VAL A 24 -9.80 6.61 0.77
N THR A 25 -10.36 5.52 1.28
CA THR A 25 -9.63 4.58 2.14
C THR A 25 -8.46 3.93 1.40
N SER A 26 -8.66 3.52 0.14
CA SER A 26 -7.58 2.95 -0.69
C SER A 26 -6.42 3.92 -0.89
N ARG A 27 -6.72 5.20 -1.18
CA ARG A 27 -5.70 6.25 -1.33
C ARG A 27 -4.99 6.55 -0.01
N SER A 28 -5.72 6.60 1.11
CA SER A 28 -5.13 6.80 2.44
C SER A 28 -4.11 5.72 2.76
N VAL A 29 -4.47 4.45 2.53
CA VAL A 29 -3.60 3.30 2.77
C VAL A 29 -2.38 3.32 1.83
N TYR A 30 -2.56 3.72 0.57
CA TYR A 30 -1.42 3.89 -0.34
C TYR A 30 -0.44 4.98 0.16
N ASN A 31 -0.96 6.13 0.58
CA ASN A 31 -0.14 7.23 1.09
C ASN A 31 0.60 6.85 2.37
N GLU A 32 -0.04 6.09 3.28
CA GLU A 32 0.60 5.56 4.48
C GLU A 32 1.80 4.68 4.13
N ARG A 33 1.64 3.76 3.16
CA ARG A 33 2.73 2.90 2.67
C ARG A 33 3.88 3.71 2.08
N MET A 34 3.58 4.73 1.27
CA MET A 34 4.61 5.61 0.69
C MET A 34 5.34 6.40 1.77
N SER A 35 4.61 6.92 2.76
CA SER A 35 5.19 7.65 3.90
C SER A 35 6.16 6.79 4.71
N ILE A 36 5.83 5.52 4.96
CA ILE A 36 6.76 4.57 5.59
C ILE A 36 8.03 4.42 4.74
N ILE A 37 7.87 4.31 3.42
CA ILE A 37 8.99 4.17 2.49
C ILE A 37 9.91 5.40 2.49
N GLU A 38 9.30 6.56 2.36
CA GLU A 38 9.98 7.85 2.40
C GLU A 38 10.72 8.07 3.71
N LYS A 39 10.07 7.82 4.84
CA LYS A 39 10.67 7.99 6.15
C LYS A 39 11.93 7.13 6.29
N LYS A 40 11.88 5.88 5.84
CA LYS A 40 13.04 4.97 5.96
C LYS A 40 14.21 5.44 5.09
N ILE A 41 13.97 5.85 3.86
CA ILE A 41 15.04 6.33 2.96
C ILE A 41 15.62 7.65 3.47
N ARG A 42 14.78 8.58 3.95
CA ARG A 42 15.25 9.83 4.58
C ARG A 42 16.10 9.59 5.82
N LEU A 43 15.76 8.61 6.65
CA LEU A 43 16.57 8.22 7.82
C LEU A 43 17.96 7.71 7.43
N LEU A 44 18.12 7.18 6.22
CA LEU A 44 19.43 6.82 5.69
C LEU A 44 20.20 8.02 5.10
N GLY A 45 19.60 9.20 5.03
CA GLY A 45 20.14 10.33 4.27
C GLY A 45 19.98 10.19 2.75
N GLY A 46 19.13 9.25 2.31
CA GLY A 46 18.87 9.03 0.89
C GLY A 46 17.72 9.88 0.35
N ASN A 47 17.73 10.08 -0.97
CA ASN A 47 16.65 10.72 -1.73
C ASN A 47 15.98 9.72 -2.65
N ILE A 48 14.65 9.59 -2.57
CA ILE A 48 13.90 8.68 -3.43
C ILE A 48 13.87 9.21 -4.86
N ILE A 49 14.13 8.32 -5.81
CA ILE A 49 14.01 8.57 -7.25
C ILE A 49 12.73 7.92 -7.78
N ASN A 50 12.46 6.68 -7.37
CA ASN A 50 11.27 5.96 -7.79
C ASN A 50 10.85 4.91 -6.76
N ILE A 51 9.55 4.74 -6.58
CA ILE A 51 8.94 3.65 -5.83
C ILE A 51 7.94 2.95 -6.75
N GLU A 52 8.16 1.67 -7.00
CA GLU A 52 7.29 0.87 -7.86
C GLU A 52 6.71 -0.30 -7.06
N GLN A 53 5.38 -0.43 -7.03
CA GLN A 53 4.77 -1.64 -6.52
C GLN A 53 4.93 -2.77 -7.54
N VAL A 54 5.52 -3.87 -7.12
CA VAL A 54 5.84 -5.01 -7.99
C VAL A 54 5.06 -6.25 -7.59
N LYS A 55 4.84 -7.14 -8.55
CA LYS A 55 4.26 -8.46 -8.28
C LYS A 55 5.20 -9.24 -7.36
N ARG A 56 4.63 -10.07 -6.49
CA ARG A 56 5.37 -10.97 -5.59
C ARG A 56 6.41 -11.81 -6.33
N THR A 57 6.08 -12.31 -7.52
CA THR A 57 6.98 -13.11 -8.37
C THR A 57 8.25 -12.36 -8.79
N ASN A 58 8.19 -11.03 -8.83
CA ASN A 58 9.29 -10.18 -9.29
C ASN A 58 10.16 -9.69 -8.12
N CYS A 59 9.86 -10.10 -6.89
CA CYS A 59 10.67 -9.79 -5.71
C CYS A 59 11.59 -10.97 -5.40
N PRO A 60 12.92 -10.76 -5.29
CA PRO A 60 13.90 -11.85 -5.15
C PRO A 60 13.80 -12.63 -3.82
N ILE A 61 13.06 -12.09 -2.85
CA ILE A 61 12.95 -12.57 -1.46
C ILE A 61 11.52 -13.00 -1.13
N ASN A 62 10.70 -13.21 -2.16
CA ASN A 62 9.29 -13.55 -2.00
C ASN A 62 9.01 -14.84 -1.23
N GLN A 63 10.01 -15.74 -1.14
CA GLN A 63 9.89 -17.02 -0.47
C GLN A 63 9.96 -16.90 1.05
N GLU A 64 10.49 -15.79 1.57
CA GLU A 64 10.62 -15.56 3.02
C GLU A 64 9.29 -15.13 3.68
N TYR A 65 8.26 -14.79 2.89
CA TYR A 65 7.01 -14.19 3.38
C TYR A 65 5.81 -15.13 3.16
N LYS A 66 5.62 -16.12 4.04
CA LYS A 66 4.62 -17.20 3.86
C LYS A 66 3.48 -17.20 4.88
N GLU A 67 3.40 -16.22 5.78
CA GLU A 67 2.36 -16.23 6.81
C GLU A 67 0.98 -16.06 6.14
N ALA A 68 0.11 -17.06 6.32
CA ALA A 68 -1.18 -17.12 5.64
C ALA A 68 -2.16 -16.03 6.14
N GLU A 69 -1.96 -15.53 7.36
CA GLU A 69 -2.80 -14.50 7.98
C GLU A 69 -2.45 -13.08 7.51
N LEU A 70 -1.33 -12.91 6.80
CA LEU A 70 -0.86 -11.61 6.32
C LEU A 70 -0.95 -11.53 4.79
N SER A 71 -1.35 -10.37 4.30
CA SER A 71 -1.17 -10.00 2.90
C SER A 71 0.06 -9.11 2.76
N TYR A 72 0.89 -9.38 1.76
CA TYR A 72 2.14 -8.65 1.55
C TYR A 72 2.08 -7.79 0.29
N LYS A 73 2.62 -6.57 0.37
CA LYS A 73 2.90 -5.71 -0.78
C LYS A 73 4.39 -5.53 -0.92
N PHE A 74 4.87 -5.70 -2.15
CA PHE A 74 6.29 -5.62 -2.48
C PHE A 74 6.52 -4.34 -3.28
N PHE A 75 7.55 -3.61 -2.89
CA PHE A 75 7.95 -2.38 -3.57
C PHE A 75 9.43 -2.44 -3.91
N ARG A 76 9.76 -2.06 -5.14
CA ARG A 76 11.12 -1.77 -5.57
C ARG A 76 11.37 -0.28 -5.40
N VAL A 77 12.41 0.07 -4.67
CA VAL A 77 12.74 1.46 -4.31
C VAL A 77 14.08 1.82 -4.90
N LYS A 78 14.12 2.78 -5.82
CA LYS A 78 15.36 3.37 -6.32
C LYS A 78 15.60 4.68 -5.60
N TYR A 79 16.80 4.86 -5.05
CA TYR A 79 17.15 6.03 -4.27
C TYR A 79 18.61 6.43 -4.49
N ALA A 80 18.90 7.71 -4.38
CA ALA A 80 20.26 8.23 -4.32
C ALA A 80 20.72 8.27 -2.86
N LEU A 81 21.94 7.80 -2.59
CA LEU A 81 22.60 7.90 -1.30
C LEU A 81 24.08 8.19 -1.55
N GLU A 82 24.61 9.27 -0.98
CA GLU A 82 26.03 9.66 -1.13
C GLU A 82 26.47 9.68 -2.61
N ASP A 83 25.67 10.34 -3.46
CA ASP A 83 25.87 10.45 -4.92
C ASP A 83 25.84 9.13 -5.71
N LYS A 84 25.47 8.01 -5.06
CA LYS A 84 25.32 6.70 -5.71
C LYS A 84 23.86 6.32 -5.83
N LEU A 85 23.51 5.76 -6.98
CA LEU A 85 22.23 5.11 -7.19
C LEU A 85 22.21 3.76 -6.47
N LYS A 86 21.19 3.56 -5.64
CA LYS A 86 20.93 2.36 -4.88
C LYS A 86 19.53 1.82 -5.19
N GLU A 87 19.38 0.51 -5.04
CA GLU A 87 18.10 -0.18 -5.20
C GLU A 87 17.80 -1.02 -3.96
N GLY A 88 16.63 -0.83 -3.37
CA GLY A 88 16.16 -1.56 -2.20
C GLY A 88 14.78 -2.16 -2.41
N TRP A 89 14.37 -3.02 -1.49
CA TRP A 89 13.06 -3.67 -1.50
C TRP A 89 12.33 -3.40 -0.18
N ALA A 90 11.12 -2.84 -0.27
CA ALA A 90 10.25 -2.67 0.89
C ALA A 90 9.13 -3.70 0.83
N ILE A 91 8.98 -4.48 1.91
CA ILE A 91 7.93 -5.50 2.04
C ILE A 91 7.02 -5.08 3.18
N ILE A 92 5.80 -4.70 2.81
CA ILE A 92 4.82 -4.24 3.78
C ILE A 92 3.85 -5.38 4.05
N ALA A 93 3.81 -5.84 5.30
CA ALA A 93 2.90 -6.86 5.78
C ALA A 93 1.63 -6.21 6.34
N MET A 94 0.50 -6.73 5.91
CA MET A 94 -0.80 -6.12 6.21
C MET A 94 -1.71 -7.23 6.70
N LYS A 95 -2.21 -7.11 7.92
CA LYS A 95 -3.22 -8.04 8.42
C LYS A 95 -4.60 -7.54 7.99
N GLN A 96 -5.39 -8.48 7.50
CA GLN A 96 -6.69 -8.21 6.93
C GLN A 96 -7.68 -8.04 8.09
N ASN A 97 -8.29 -6.86 8.22
CA ASN A 97 -9.39 -6.66 9.14
C ASN A 97 -10.69 -7.14 8.50
N TRP A 98 -11.57 -7.74 9.30
CA TRP A 98 -12.87 -8.25 8.87
C TRP A 98 -13.84 -7.16 8.38
N TYR A 99 -13.58 -5.90 8.72
CA TYR A 99 -14.22 -4.72 8.16
C TYR A 99 -13.17 -3.62 7.87
N GLY A 100 -13.43 -2.78 6.86
CA GLY A 100 -12.59 -1.62 6.53
C GLY A 100 -11.41 -1.90 5.60
N GLY A 101 -10.57 -0.88 5.38
CA GLY A 101 -9.37 -0.98 4.55
C GLY A 101 -8.25 -1.76 5.22
N ASN A 102 -7.39 -2.42 4.42
CA ASN A 102 -6.21 -3.12 4.93
C ASN A 102 -5.21 -2.11 5.50
N GLY A 103 -5.19 -1.95 6.82
CA GLY A 103 -4.16 -1.19 7.54
C GLY A 103 -2.81 -1.90 7.51
N THR A 104 -1.72 -1.14 7.48
CA THR A 104 -0.37 -1.70 7.65
C THR A 104 -0.21 -2.13 9.10
N ILE A 105 0.24 -3.37 9.34
CA ILE A 105 0.39 -3.91 10.70
C ILE A 105 1.86 -4.19 11.03
N ASP A 106 2.66 -4.48 10.01
CA ASP A 106 4.11 -4.53 10.15
C ASP A 106 4.79 -4.14 8.83
N SER A 107 5.97 -3.53 8.88
CA SER A 107 6.76 -3.18 7.71
C SER A 107 8.17 -3.72 7.85
N LYS A 108 8.51 -4.72 7.03
CA LYS A 108 9.84 -5.33 7.02
C LYS A 108 10.65 -4.77 5.84
N TRP A 109 11.87 -4.38 6.15
CA TRP A 109 12.75 -3.67 5.23
C TRP A 109 13.94 -4.55 4.86
N MET A 110 14.18 -4.70 3.56
CA MET A 110 15.33 -5.44 3.07
C MET A 110 16.15 -4.60 2.10
N TRP A 111 17.40 -4.39 2.49
CA TRP A 111 18.41 -3.74 1.66
C TRP A 111 19.10 -4.81 0.83
N ARG A 112 19.18 -4.61 -0.48
CA ARG A 112 20.27 -5.17 -1.28
C ARG A 112 21.23 -4.01 -1.53
N LEU A 113 22.36 -4.00 -0.84
CA LEU A 113 23.37 -2.95 -0.97
C LEU A 113 24.16 -3.07 -2.28
#